data_AF-A0A7V1EB24-F1
#
_entry.id   AF-A0A7V1EB24-F1
#
_cell.length_a   1.000
_cell.length_b   1.000
_cell.length_c   1.000
_cell.angle_alpha   90.00
_cell.angle_beta   90.00
_cell.angle_gamma   90.00
#
_symmetry.space_group_name_H-M   'P 1'
#
loop_
_entity.id
_entity.type
_entity.pdbx_description
1 polymer ?
#
loop_
_entity_poly.entity_id
_entity_poly.type
_entity_poly.pdbx_seq_one_letter_code
_entity_poly.pdbx_strand_id
1 'polypeptide(L)' 'MTLFETPGHTDGHYSLLIELPNRNPMLFTADAVYSQQSLDLNCISSFHLDPVASYRALERIKEIAE' A
#
# COMPACT_ATOMS: atom_id res chain seq x y z
N MET A 1 -14.53 6.99 -1.90
CA MET A 1 -13.33 7.15 -1.04
C MET A 1 -13.33 6.01 -0.08
N THR A 2 -12.29 5.18 -0.12
CA THR A 2 -12.23 3.95 0.68
C THR A 2 -10.87 3.88 1.35
N LEU A 3 -10.87 3.89 2.68
CA LEU A 3 -9.69 3.52 3.47
C LEU A 3 -9.69 2.02 3.68
N PHE A 4 -8.53 1.39 3.56
CA PHE A 4 -8.36 -0.01 3.86
C PHE A 4 -7.02 -0.26 4.56
N GLU A 5 -7.02 -1.25 5.45
CA GLU A 5 -5.87 -1.56 6.29
C GLU A 5 -4.71 -2.12 5.47
N THR A 6 -3.53 -1.57 5.72
CA THR A 6 -2.24 -2.02 5.17
C THR A 6 -1.21 -2.06 6.30
N PRO A 7 -1.43 -2.92 7.32
CA PRO A 7 -0.62 -2.95 8.52
C PRO A 7 0.79 -3.46 8.22
N GLY A 8 1.71 -3.14 9.12
CA GLY A 8 3.10 -3.61 9.07
C GLY A 8 4.11 -2.49 9.20
N HIS A 9 3.96 -1.41 8.42
CA HIS A 9 4.76 -0.20 8.61
C HIS A 9 4.52 0.37 10.01
N THR A 10 3.24 0.49 10.36
CA THR A 10 2.74 0.62 11.73
C THR A 10 1.55 -0.33 11.92
N ASP A 11 1.13 -0.56 13.16
CA ASP A 11 0.00 -1.45 13.47
C ASP A 11 -1.34 -0.93 12.91
N GLY A 12 -1.50 0.40 12.89
CA GLY A 12 -2.70 1.09 12.41
C GLY A 12 -2.56 1.75 11.05
N HIS A 13 -1.70 1.23 10.17
CA HIS A 13 -1.46 1.84 8.86
C HIS A 13 -2.63 1.56 7.88
N TYR A 14 -3.01 2.58 7.11
CA TYR A 14 -4.05 2.52 6.07
C TYR A 14 -3.55 3.08 4.74
N SER A 15 -4.08 2.51 3.67
CA SER A 15 -3.97 3.06 2.31
C SER A 15 -5.35 3.53 1.83
N LEU A 16 -5.36 4.34 0.77
CA LEU A 16 -6.54 5.08 0.33
C LEU A 16 -6.82 4.86 -1.15
N LEU A 17 -8.02 4.38 -1.47
CA LEU A 17 -8.54 4.28 -2.83
C LEU A 17 -9.54 5.41 -3.11
N ILE A 18 -9.28 6.17 -4.18
CA ILE A 18 -10.13 7.26 -4.64
C ILE A 18 -10.67 6.94 -6.03
N GLU A 19 -11.98 6.81 -6.13
CA GLU A 19 -12.71 6.65 -7.38
C GLU A 19 -13.41 7.97 -7.72
N LEU A 20 -13.14 8.50 -8.92
CA LEU A 20 -13.74 9.74 -9.42
C LEU A 20 -14.42 9.46 -10.76
N PRO A 21 -15.51 10.17 -11.09
CA PRO A 21 -16.15 10.04 -12.39
C PRO A 21 -15.17 10.31 -13.54
N ASN A 22 -15.32 9.55 -14.64
CA ASN A 22 -14.60 9.75 -15.91
C ASN A 22 -13.07 9.59 -15.84
N ARG A 23 -12.53 8.81 -14.90
CA ARG A 23 -11.10 8.45 -14.86
C ARG A 23 -10.86 7.14 -14.10
N ASN A 24 -9.67 6.57 -14.28
CA ASN A 24 -9.23 5.41 -13.50
C ASN A 24 -9.14 5.74 -12.01
N PRO A 25 -9.41 4.76 -11.12
CA PRO A 25 -9.17 4.89 -9.69
C PRO A 25 -7.72 5.28 -9.38
N MET A 26 -7.53 6.00 -8.29
CA MET A 26 -6.21 6.37 -7.77
C MET A 26 -5.99 5.67 -6.42
N LEU A 27 -4.93 4.88 -6.34
CA LEU A 27 -4.49 4.24 -5.11
C LEU A 27 -3.33 5.02 -4.50
N PHE A 28 -3.51 5.49 -3.27
CA PHE A 28 -2.47 6.13 -2.47
C PHE A 28 -1.99 5.14 -1.40
N THR A 29 -0.76 4.65 -1.57
CA THR A 29 -0.15 3.62 -0.72
C THR A 29 0.30 4.16 0.63
N ALA A 30 0.60 5.46 0.73
CA ALA A 30 1.26 6.07 1.87
C ALA A 30 2.55 5.30 2.22
N ASP A 31 2.78 5.01 3.49
CA ASP A 31 4.04 4.43 3.96
C ASP A 31 4.12 2.90 3.79
N ALA A 32 3.04 2.25 3.32
CA ALA A 32 3.07 0.82 2.97
C ALA A 32 3.99 0.55 1.76
N VAL A 33 4.11 1.51 0.83
CA VAL A 33 5.02 1.45 -0.32
C VAL A 33 5.50 2.87 -0.65
N TYR A 34 6.77 3.13 -0.40
CA TYR A 34 7.35 4.49 -0.51
C TYR A 34 7.53 4.97 -1.96
N SER A 35 7.77 4.04 -2.89
CA SER A 35 8.12 4.38 -4.26
C SER A 35 7.71 3.29 -5.23
N GLN A 36 7.63 3.63 -6.53
CA GLN A 36 7.44 2.65 -7.59
C GLN A 36 8.53 1.57 -7.56
N GLN A 37 9.78 1.95 -7.30
CA GLN A 37 10.89 1.00 -7.17
C GLN A 37 10.68 -0.01 -6.03
N SER A 38 10.12 0.43 -4.90
CA SER A 38 9.76 -0.45 -3.78
C SER A 38 8.72 -1.50 -4.22
N LEU A 39 7.73 -1.08 -5.01
CA LEU A 39 6.69 -1.96 -5.56
C LEU A 39 7.26 -2.96 -6.56
N ASP A 40 8.10 -2.50 -7.48
CA ASP A 40 8.67 -3.31 -8.56
C ASP A 40 9.63 -4.39 -8.03
N LEU A 41 10.39 -4.06 -6.97
CA LEU A 41 11.36 -4.95 -6.35
C LEU A 41 10.78 -5.80 -5.20
N ASN A 42 9.50 -5.64 -4.88
CA ASN A 42 8.87 -6.20 -3.68
C ASN A 42 9.69 -5.90 -2.40
N CYS A 43 10.18 -4.67 -2.31
CA CYS A 43 11.09 -4.22 -1.25
C CYS A 43 10.35 -3.28 -0.29
N ILE A 44 10.10 -3.77 0.92
CA ILE A 44 9.48 -2.98 1.99
C ILE A 44 10.49 -2.01 2.64
N SER A 45 9.98 -0.94 3.26
CA SER A 45 10.80 0.02 4.02
C SER A 45 11.50 -0.66 5.20
N SER A 46 12.70 -0.18 5.58
CA SER A 46 13.37 -0.63 6.81
C SER A 46 12.67 -0.16 8.08
N PHE A 47 11.84 0.87 7.98
CA PHE A 47 10.95 1.29 9.07
C PHE A 47 9.67 0.46 8.98
N HIS A 48 9.53 -0.54 9.85
CA HIS A 48 8.33 -1.34 9.98
C HIS A 48 8.23 -1.92 11.40
N LEU A 49 7.00 -2.07 11.89
CA LEU A 49 6.70 -2.83 13.11
C LEU A 49 6.73 -4.34 12.85
N ASP A 50 6.11 -4.78 11.75
CA ASP A 50 6.05 -6.18 11.34
C ASP A 50 6.39 -6.31 9.84
N PRO A 51 7.57 -6.85 9.48
CA PRO A 51 7.98 -6.99 8.09
C PRO A 51 7.11 -7.98 7.29
N VAL A 52 6.55 -9.01 7.94
CA VAL A 52 5.69 -10.00 7.27
C VAL A 52 4.35 -9.36 6.93
N ALA A 53 3.77 -8.60 7.86
CA ALA A 53 2.56 -7.83 7.60
C ALA A 53 2.79 -6.76 6.52
N SER A 54 3.90 -6.02 6.58
CA SER A 54 4.28 -5.03 5.55
C SER A 54 4.36 -5.66 4.16
N TYR A 55 5.00 -6.82 4.05
CA TYR A 55 5.11 -7.52 2.77
C TYR A 55 3.75 -7.96 2.25
N ARG A 56 2.87 -8.50 3.11
CA ARG A 56 1.49 -8.86 2.73
C ARG A 56 0.67 -7.64 2.30
N ALA A 57 0.87 -6.50 2.96
CA ALA A 57 0.22 -5.25 2.59
C ALA A 57 0.68 -4.75 1.21
N LEU A 58 1.98 -4.88 0.90
CA LEU A 58 2.54 -4.60 -0.42
C LEU A 58 1.91 -5.50 -1.50
N GLU A 59 1.83 -6.81 -1.27
CA GLU A 59 1.18 -7.74 -2.22
C GLU A 59 -0.29 -7.37 -2.46
N ARG A 60 -1.04 -7.09 -1.40
CA ARG A 60 -2.44 -6.62 -1.51
C ARG A 60 -2.56 -5.31 -2.32
N ILE A 61 -1.62 -4.39 -2.16
CA ILE A 61 -1.58 -3.14 -2.94
C ILE A 61 -1.39 -3.45 -4.43
N LYS A 62 -0.54 -4.41 -4.78
CA LYS A 62 -0.34 -4.84 -6.18
C LYS A 62 -1.62 -5.45 -6.75
N GLU A 63 -2.27 -6.33 -6.00
CA GLU A 63 -3.55 -6.94 -6.40
C GLU A 63 -4.67 -5.92 -6.65
N ILE A 64 -4.71 -4.81 -5.90
CA ILE A 64 -5.71 -3.74 -6.08
C ILE A 64 -5.36 -2.81 -7.25
N ALA A 65 -4.07 -2.70 -7.59
CA ALA A 65 -3.59 -1.81 -8.64
C ALA A 65 -3.66 -2.43 -10.05
N GLU A 66 -3.75 -3.76 -10.15
CA GLU A 66 -4.01 -4.51 -11.39
C GLU A 66 -5.50 -4.44 -11.82
#